data_AF-A0A9X0RQX3-F1
#
_entry.id   AF-A0A9X0RQX3-F1
#
_cell.length_a   1.000
_cell.length_b   1.000
_cell.length_c   1.000
_cell.angle_alpha   90.00
_cell.angle_beta   90.00
_cell.angle_gamma   90.00
#
_symmetry.space_group_name_H-M   'P 1'
#
loop_
_entity.id
_entity.type
_entity.pdbx_description
1 polymer ?
#
loop_
_entity_poly.entity_id
_entity_poly.type
_entity_poly.pdbx_seq_one_letter_code
_entity_poly.pdbx_strand_id
1 'polypeptide(L)'
;MMALSPRRTDLLQRTFVPLQLVLYVGLFIFSDRLVSWLHLPLPANVVGMVLLLVLIMTRIVPLRWVKAGANWLLAEMLLFFIPAVVAVVNYSDLLRSEGWRICVVIGVSTLLVLASTSLVVDRLYRFELARAARKQAHHE
;
A
#
# COMPACT_ATOMS: atom_id res chain seq x y z
N MET A 1 -4.01 15.03 39.05
CA MET A 1 -2.63 14.58 38.81
C MET A 1 -2.29 14.81 37.34
N MET A 2 -1.31 15.70 37.10
CA MET A 2 -0.56 15.99 35.88
C MET A 2 -0.75 15.03 34.67
N ALA A 3 -1.43 15.48 33.61
CA ALA A 3 -1.31 14.91 32.27
C ALA A 3 -0.38 15.79 31.44
N LEU A 4 0.90 15.40 31.43
CA LEU A 4 1.99 16.07 30.72
C LEU A 4 1.83 15.96 29.20
N SER A 5 1.73 17.11 28.55
CA SER A 5 2.30 17.51 27.25
C SER A 5 2.18 16.55 26.04
N PRO A 6 1.28 16.85 25.08
CA PRO A 6 1.32 16.29 23.72
C PRO A 6 2.34 16.98 22.80
N ARG A 7 3.02 18.05 23.25
CA ARG A 7 3.65 19.04 22.37
C ARG A 7 5.09 18.69 21.91
N ARG A 8 5.70 17.63 22.46
CA ARG A 8 7.11 17.25 22.16
C ARG A 8 7.25 16.24 21.03
N THR A 9 6.21 15.46 20.72
CA THR A 9 6.26 14.42 19.68
C THR A 9 6.18 15.02 18.27
N ASP A 10 5.43 16.10 18.05
CA ASP A 10 5.29 16.71 16.72
C ASP A 10 6.60 17.30 16.16
N LEU A 11 7.45 17.89 17.02
CA LEU A 11 8.71 18.51 16.59
C LEU A 11 9.79 17.48 16.25
N LEU A 12 9.91 16.42 17.05
CA LEU A 12 10.83 15.32 16.76
C LEU A 12 10.35 14.49 15.56
N GLN A 13 9.04 14.29 15.43
CA GLN A 13 8.47 13.54 14.30
C GLN A 13 8.67 14.28 12.97
N ARG A 14 8.60 15.63 12.95
CA ARG A 14 8.92 16.44 11.77
C ARG A 14 10.35 16.25 11.25
N THR A 15 11.34 16.09 12.12
CA THR A 15 12.73 15.81 11.72
C THR A 15 12.97 14.35 11.35
N PHE A 16 12.16 13.40 11.83
CA PHE A 16 12.28 11.99 11.46
C PHE A 16 11.63 11.62 10.12
N VAL A 17 10.62 12.37 9.66
CA VAL A 17 9.99 12.17 8.33
C VAL A 17 11.01 12.22 7.17
N PRO A 18 11.91 13.21 7.03
CA PRO A 18 12.88 13.24 5.94
C PRO A 18 13.85 12.06 5.99
N LEU A 19 14.25 11.62 7.18
CA LEU A 19 15.08 10.42 7.34
C LEU A 19 14.38 9.16 6.83
N GLN A 20 13.07 9.04 7.06
CA GLN A 20 12.27 7.93 6.55
C GLN A 20 12.10 7.98 5.04
N LEU A 21 11.96 9.17 4.46
CA LEU A 21 11.93 9.34 3.00
C LEU A 21 13.26 8.90 2.36
N VAL A 22 14.38 9.31 2.95
CA VAL A 22 15.71 8.84 2.52
C VAL A 22 15.81 7.32 2.64
N LEU A 23 15.27 6.72 3.71
CA LEU A 23 15.22 5.27 3.85
C LEU A 23 14.37 4.61 2.75
N TYR A 24 13.19 5.13 2.42
CA TYR A 24 12.35 4.60 1.34
C TYR A 24 13.02 4.70 -0.03
N VAL A 25 13.65 5.84 -0.33
CA VAL A 25 14.40 6.05 -1.58
C VAL A 25 15.62 5.12 -1.63
N GLY A 26 16.36 5.00 -0.53
CA GLY A 26 17.50 4.09 -0.43
C GLY A 26 17.10 2.63 -0.63
N LEU A 27 15.96 2.22 -0.05
CA LEU A 27 15.41 0.89 -0.22
C LEU A 27 14.98 0.63 -1.67
N PHE A 28 14.36 1.61 -2.32
CA PHE A 28 13.99 1.52 -3.73
C PHE A 28 15.22 1.33 -4.62
N ILE A 29 16.27 2.14 -4.44
CA ILE A 29 17.52 2.03 -5.19
C ILE A 29 18.20 0.68 -4.95
N PHE A 30 18.20 0.20 -3.71
CA PHE A 30 18.73 -1.12 -3.37
C PHE A 30 17.92 -2.23 -4.05
N SER A 31 16.59 -2.11 -4.07
CA SER A 31 15.71 -3.08 -4.72
C SER A 31 15.88 -3.09 -6.23
N ASP A 32 16.10 -1.93 -6.85
CA ASP A 32 16.39 -1.81 -8.28
C ASP A 32 17.72 -2.49 -8.66
N ARG A 33 18.78 -2.28 -7.84
CA ARG A 33 20.04 -3.02 -7.97
C ARG A 33 19.86 -4.52 -7.77
N LEU A 34 19.02 -4.92 -6.81
CA LEU A 34 18.76 -6.33 -6.54
C LEU A 34 18.01 -6.99 -7.70
N VAL A 35 16.98 -6.33 -8.25
CA VAL A 35 16.21 -6.81 -9.39
C VAL A 35 17.08 -6.93 -10.64
N SER A 36 17.93 -5.93 -10.90
CA SER A 36 18.86 -5.97 -12.03
C SER A 36 19.93 -7.05 -11.87
N TRP A 37 20.45 -7.28 -10.66
CA TRP A 37 21.42 -8.35 -10.41
C TRP A 37 20.81 -9.75 -10.53
N LEU A 38 19.66 -9.98 -9.90
CA LEU A 38 19.00 -11.29 -9.88
C LEU A 38 18.10 -11.52 -11.11
N HIS A 39 18.00 -10.56 -12.03
CA HIS A 39 17.14 -10.60 -13.22
C HIS A 39 15.68 -10.99 -12.89
N LEU A 40 15.14 -10.43 -11.81
CA LEU A 40 13.77 -10.74 -11.40
C LEU A 40 12.76 -10.14 -12.40
N PRO A 41 11.71 -10.87 -12.81
CA PRO A 41 10.63 -10.35 -13.64
C PRO A 41 9.66 -9.44 -12.86
N LEU A 42 10.09 -8.92 -11.70
CA LEU A 42 9.27 -8.11 -10.80
C LEU A 42 9.77 -6.67 -10.81
N PRO A 43 8.86 -5.67 -10.79
CA PRO A 43 9.26 -4.28 -10.71
C PRO A 43 9.90 -3.99 -9.34
N ALA A 44 10.89 -3.10 -9.33
CA ALA A 44 11.68 -2.76 -8.15
C ALA A 44 10.85 -2.25 -6.96
N ASN A 45 9.71 -1.59 -7.22
CA ASN A 45 8.81 -1.11 -6.18
C ASN A 45 8.18 -2.25 -5.36
N VAL A 46 7.77 -3.36 -6.01
CA VAL A 46 7.20 -4.53 -5.35
C VAL A 46 8.26 -5.22 -4.50
N VAL A 47 9.48 -5.36 -5.04
CA VAL A 47 10.61 -5.92 -4.29
C VAL A 47 10.94 -5.05 -3.06
N GLY A 48 10.94 -3.72 -3.21
CA GLY A 48 11.13 -2.80 -2.10
C GLY A 48 10.05 -2.90 -1.03
N MET A 49 8.78 -3.09 -1.42
CA MET A 49 7.68 -3.34 -0.46
C MET A 49 7.90 -4.62 0.35
N VAL A 50 8.27 -5.71 -0.33
CA VAL A 50 8.57 -6.99 0.34
C VAL A 50 9.78 -6.85 1.26
N LEU A 51 10.82 -6.14 0.83
CA LEU A 51 12.03 -5.92 1.62
C LEU A 51 11.74 -5.08 2.87
N LEU A 52 10.93 -4.01 2.74
CA LEU A 52 10.50 -3.22 3.89
C LEU A 52 9.70 -4.07 4.88
N LEU A 53 8.80 -4.92 4.37
CA LEU A 53 8.04 -5.86 5.19
C LEU A 53 8.98 -6.81 5.96
N VAL A 54 10.01 -7.36 5.30
CA VAL A 54 11.02 -8.22 5.96
C VAL A 54 11.81 -7.45 7.01
N LEU A 55 12.19 -6.20 6.77
CA LEU A 55 12.87 -5.33 7.74
C LEU A 55 12.02 -5.03 8.98
N ILE A 56 10.70 -4.90 8.80
CA ILE A 56 9.75 -4.72 9.91
C ILE A 56 9.58 -6.03 10.68
N MET A 57 9.45 -7.16 9.98
CA MET A 57 9.31 -8.50 10.60
C MET A 57 10.54 -8.88 11.42
N THR A 58 11.75 -8.58 10.92
CA THR A 58 13.03 -8.81 11.60
C THR A 58 13.30 -7.81 12.74
N ARG A 59 12.38 -6.86 13.00
CA ARG A 59 12.50 -5.77 13.99
C ARG A 59 13.71 -4.85 13.81
N ILE A 60 14.38 -4.88 12.65
CA ILE A 60 15.46 -3.94 12.33
C ILE A 60 14.90 -2.52 12.28
N VAL A 61 13.71 -2.35 11.69
CA VAL A 61 13.02 -1.06 11.62
C VAL A 61 11.70 -1.12 12.39
N PRO A 62 11.49 -0.27 13.42
CA PRO A 62 10.26 -0.29 14.20
C PRO A 62 9.08 0.24 13.39
N LEU A 63 7.98 -0.53 13.33
CA LEU A 63 6.75 -0.20 12.59
C LEU A 63 6.19 1.20 12.92
N ARG A 64 6.25 1.59 14.20
CA ARG A 64 5.80 2.91 14.67
C ARG A 64 6.50 4.07 13.98
N TRP A 65 7.76 3.90 13.61
CA TRP A 65 8.52 4.90 12.87
C TRP A 65 8.05 4.98 11.42
N VAL A 66 8.08 3.85 10.70
CA VAL A 66 7.64 3.75 9.29
C VAL A 66 6.23 4.34 9.11
N LYS A 67 5.32 4.02 10.04
CA LYS A 67 3.94 4.51 10.00
C LYS A 67 3.84 6.05 10.01
N ALA A 68 4.74 6.75 10.71
CA ALA A 68 4.71 8.20 10.78
C ALA A 68 5.02 8.85 9.42
N GLY A 69 6.10 8.44 8.75
CA GLY A 69 6.47 8.97 7.44
C GLY A 69 5.58 8.47 6.31
N ALA A 70 5.07 7.23 6.41
CA ALA A 70 4.06 6.73 5.48
C ALA A 70 2.77 7.57 5.57
N ASN A 71 2.26 7.86 6.78
CA ASN A 71 1.10 8.73 6.95
C ASN A 71 1.33 10.15 6.42
N TRP A 72 2.54 10.69 6.59
CA TRP A 72 2.88 11.99 6.02
C TRP A 72 2.86 11.97 4.48
N LEU A 73 3.47 10.95 3.87
CA LEU A 73 3.45 10.77 2.41
C LEU A 73 2.03 10.56 1.88
N LEU A 74 1.20 9.85 2.65
CA LEU A 74 -0.22 9.66 2.36
C LEU A 74 -1.02 10.96 2.43
N ALA A 75 -0.72 11.84 3.40
CA ALA A 75 -1.35 13.15 3.50
C ALA A 75 -1.03 14.04 2.29
N GLU A 76 0.18 13.93 1.76
CA GLU A 76 0.64 14.66 0.56
C GLU A 76 0.45 13.87 -0.75
N MET A 77 -0.37 12.80 -0.77
CA MET A 77 -0.58 11.96 -1.97
C MET A 77 -0.99 12.76 -3.20
N LEU A 78 -1.79 13.82 -3.01
CA LEU A 78 -2.22 14.70 -4.10
C LEU A 78 -1.03 15.32 -4.84
N LEU A 79 0.05 15.69 -4.13
CA LEU A 79 1.25 16.24 -4.74
C LEU A 79 1.92 15.26 -5.70
N PHE A 80 1.91 13.96 -5.39
CA PHE A 80 2.46 12.91 -6.26
C PHE A 80 1.55 12.59 -7.45
N PHE A 81 0.25 12.84 -7.33
CA PHE A 81 -0.68 12.64 -8.44
C PHE A 81 -0.61 13.74 -9.50
N ILE A 82 -0.23 14.97 -9.13
CA ILE A 82 -0.15 16.09 -10.10
C ILE A 82 0.78 15.75 -11.29
N PRO A 83 2.05 15.33 -11.10
CA PRO A 83 2.91 14.97 -12.22
C PRO A 83 2.37 13.80 -13.05
N ALA A 84 1.79 12.79 -12.40
CA ALA A 84 1.22 11.63 -13.07
C ALA A 84 0.03 12.02 -13.97
N VAL A 85 -0.88 12.86 -13.47
CA VAL A 85 -2.03 13.35 -14.24
C VAL A 85 -1.57 14.24 -15.39
N VAL A 86 -0.61 15.15 -15.17
CA VAL A 86 -0.07 15.99 -16.23
C VAL A 86 0.58 15.14 -17.33
N ALA A 87 1.34 14.10 -16.97
CA ALA A 87 1.91 13.18 -17.93
C ALA A 87 0.82 12.50 -18.78
N VAL A 88 -0.30 12.08 -18.17
CA VAL A 88 -1.43 11.46 -18.87
C VAL A 88 -2.13 12.45 -19.83
N VAL A 89 -2.35 13.69 -19.40
CA VAL A 89 -3.02 14.73 -20.24
C VAL A 89 -2.20 15.09 -21.49
N ASN A 90 -0.87 14.94 -21.46
CA ASN A 90 -0.03 15.11 -22.66
C ASN A 90 -0.34 14.08 -23.76
N TYR A 91 -0.97 12.95 -23.43
CA TYR A 91 -1.49 11.97 -24.39
C TYR A 91 -2.97 12.22 -24.73
N SER A 92 -3.32 13.49 -24.91
CA SER A 92 -4.71 13.96 -25.10
C SER A 92 -5.41 13.35 -26.32
N ASP A 93 -4.70 13.08 -27.41
CA ASP A 93 -5.25 12.45 -28.62
C ASP A 93 -5.72 11.01 -28.37
N LEU A 94 -4.98 10.25 -27.56
CA LEU A 94 -5.36 8.89 -27.18
C LEU A 94 -6.57 8.91 -26.23
N LEU A 95 -6.62 9.86 -25.30
CA LEU A 95 -7.76 10.04 -24.40
C LEU A 95 -9.02 10.49 -25.16
N ARG A 96 -8.88 11.29 -26.21
CA ARG A 96 -10.03 11.77 -26.99
C ARG A 96 -10.66 10.66 -27.84
N SER A 97 -9.85 9.76 -28.38
CA SER A 97 -10.30 8.64 -29.22
C SER A 97 -10.75 7.43 -28.39
N GLU A 98 -9.98 7.06 -27.37
CA GLU A 98 -10.15 5.81 -26.62
C GLU A 98 -10.57 6.02 -25.15
N GLY A 99 -10.67 7.26 -24.67
CA GLY A 99 -10.96 7.56 -23.27
C GLY A 99 -12.28 6.98 -22.77
N TRP A 100 -13.32 6.97 -23.60
CA TRP A 100 -14.58 6.30 -23.28
C TRP A 100 -14.40 4.80 -23.01
N ARG A 101 -13.64 4.10 -23.86
CA ARG A 101 -13.37 2.66 -23.72
C ARG A 101 -12.57 2.39 -22.45
N ILE A 102 -11.58 3.23 -22.16
CA ILE A 102 -10.77 3.16 -20.92
C ILE A 102 -11.67 3.32 -19.68
N CYS A 103 -12.53 4.35 -19.65
CA CYS A 103 -13.45 4.60 -18.53
C CYS A 103 -14.39 3.41 -18.27
N VAL A 104 -14.98 2.84 -19.34
CA VAL A 104 -15.86 1.68 -19.22
C VAL A 104 -15.09 0.47 -18.70
N VAL A 105 -13.89 0.19 -19.23
CA VAL A 105 -13.07 -0.95 -18.79
C VAL A 105 -12.70 -0.81 -17.32
N ILE A 106 -12.23 0.36 -16.89
CA ILE A 106 -11.86 0.61 -15.49
C ILE A 106 -13.07 0.43 -14.57
N GLY A 107 -14.22 1.00 -14.94
CA GLY A 107 -15.45 0.89 -14.14
C GLY A 107 -15.90 -0.56 -14.01
N VAL A 108 -16.03 -1.28 -15.13
CA VAL A 108 -16.47 -2.67 -15.15
C VAL A 108 -15.48 -3.59 -14.44
N SER A 109 -14.16 -3.44 -14.67
CA SER A 109 -13.15 -4.27 -14.01
C SER A 109 -13.14 -4.05 -12.49
N THR A 110 -13.31 -2.81 -12.05
CA THR A 110 -13.36 -2.48 -10.61
C THR A 110 -14.59 -3.10 -9.97
N LEU A 111 -15.76 -2.97 -10.59
CA LEU A 111 -17.00 -3.59 -10.10
C LEU A 111 -16.89 -5.12 -10.06
N LEU A 112 -16.30 -5.73 -11.10
CA LEU A 112 -16.09 -7.17 -11.14
C LEU A 112 -15.16 -7.66 -10.02
N VAL A 113 -14.03 -6.99 -9.81
CA VAL A 113 -13.08 -7.34 -8.74
C VAL A 113 -13.72 -7.18 -7.36
N LEU A 114 -14.49 -6.12 -7.14
CA LEU A 114 -15.20 -5.91 -5.87
C LEU A 114 -16.27 -6.98 -5.66
N ALA A 115 -17.07 -7.30 -6.68
CA ALA A 115 -18.08 -8.34 -6.63
C ALA A 115 -17.47 -9.73 -6.38
N SER A 116 -16.40 -10.08 -7.09
CA SER A 116 -15.71 -11.36 -6.89
C SER A 116 -15.13 -11.47 -5.48
N THR A 117 -14.48 -10.41 -4.99
CA THR A 117 -13.91 -10.39 -3.64
C THR A 117 -15.02 -10.54 -2.59
N SER A 118 -16.13 -9.81 -2.75
CA SER A 118 -17.29 -9.90 -1.86
C SER A 118 -17.89 -11.32 -1.83
N LEU A 119 -18.08 -11.95 -2.99
CA LEU A 119 -18.64 -13.32 -3.08
C LEU A 119 -17.70 -14.37 -2.46
N VAL A 120 -16.38 -14.23 -2.65
CA VAL A 120 -15.39 -15.14 -2.06
C VAL A 120 -15.39 -15.01 -0.55
N VAL A 121 -15.37 -13.78 -0.03
CA VAL A 121 -15.40 -13.50 1.41
C VAL A 121 -16.71 -13.99 2.04
N ASP A 122 -17.86 -13.73 1.40
CA ASP A 122 -19.16 -14.17 1.91
C ASP A 122 -19.28 -15.71 1.97
N ARG A 123 -18.79 -16.40 0.92
CA ARG A 123 -18.72 -17.86 0.94
C ARG A 123 -17.80 -18.36 2.04
N LEU A 124 -16.59 -17.82 2.15
CA LEU A 124 -15.62 -18.24 3.17
C LEU A 124 -16.20 -18.05 4.58
N TYR A 125 -16.83 -16.91 4.83
CA TYR A 125 -17.47 -16.61 6.11
C TYR A 125 -18.59 -17.61 6.44
N ARG A 126 -19.44 -17.94 5.46
CA ARG A 126 -20.47 -18.98 5.62
C ARG A 126 -19.89 -20.37 5.89
N PHE A 127 -18.77 -20.71 5.26
CA PHE A 127 -18.06 -21.97 5.51
C PHE A 127 -17.46 -22.03 6.91
N GLU A 128 -16.88 -20.93 7.41
CA GLU A 128 -16.35 -20.84 8.77
C GLU A 128 -17.45 -21.01 9.82
N LEU A 129 -18.60 -20.36 9.64
CA LEU A 129 -19.75 -20.50 10.54
C LEU A 129 -20.30 -21.93 10.58
N ALA A 130 -20.44 -22.58 9.41
CA ALA A 130 -20.86 -23.97 9.34
C ALA A 130 -19.87 -24.93 10.01
N ARG A 131 -18.56 -24.62 9.93
CA ARG A 131 -17.50 -25.42 10.56
C ARG A 131 -17.41 -25.19 12.07
N ALA A 132 -17.69 -23.97 12.54
CA ALA A 132 -17.76 -23.62 13.95
C ALA A 132 -18.94 -24.33 14.65
N ALA A 133 -20.12 -24.37 14.02
CA ALA A 133 -21.30 -25.08 14.53
C ALA A 133 -21.04 -26.60 14.69
N ARG A 134 -20.31 -27.21 13.75
CA ARG A 134 -19.93 -28.64 13.83
C ARG A 134 -18.90 -28.94 14.93
N LYS A 135 -18.04 -27.99 15.29
CA LYS A 135 -17.06 -28.16 16.37
C LYS A 135 -17.70 -28.12 17.76
N GLN A 136 -18.80 -27.37 17.93
CA GLN A 136 -19.55 -27.30 19.18
C GLN A 136 -20.35 -28.59 19.43
N ALA A 137 -20.99 -29.15 18.39
CA ALA A 137 -21.76 -30.39 18.49
C ALA A 137 -20.92 -31.66 18.77
N HIS A 138 -19.59 -31.57 18.77
CA HIS A 138 -18.68 -32.71 19.03
C HIS A 138 -17.99 -32.60 20.41
N HIS A 139 -18.27 -31.54 21.16
CA HIS A 139 -17.79 -31.33 22.55
C HIS A 139 -18.90 -31.49 23.61
N GLU A 140 -20.13 -31.81 23.18
CA GLU A 140 -21.22 -32.35 24.02
C GLU A 140 -21.33 -33.86 23.80
#